data_AF-A0A2G9QMX2-F1
#
_entry.id   AF-A0A2G9QMX2-F1
#
_cell.length_a   1.000
_cell.length_b   1.000
_cell.length_c   1.000
_cell.angle_alpha   90.00
_cell.angle_beta   90.00
_cell.angle_gamma   90.00
#
_symmetry.space_group_name_H-M   'P 1'
#
loop_
_entity.id
_entity.type
_entity.pdbx_description
1 polymer ?
#
loop_
_entity_poly.entity_id
_entity_poly.type
_entity_poly.pdbx_seq_one_letter_code
_entity_poly.pdbx_strand_id
1 'polypeptide(L)'
;MKKLHGVSVCLLYLQTYLYLVSGESFIYQAGEPATLPCGVSPPGDIEWKKDGERLLKTGKSKSFGIAMKDKAEQQRFSVSENTNNLTISKLFFSDSGKYTCQRNAESQTVQLLVLQVEAVPSMTLLASENLILTLKYPPGTSPKVSWWKSREKIADGPNLKKDNVQIEDRGAYKVQVDMGNGLKKDFDLRIEVSGNVSRL
;
A
#
# COMPACT_ATOMS: atom_id res chain seq x y z
N MET A 1 14.88 40.76 -26.58
CA MET A 1 14.45 39.39 -26.25
C MET A 1 14.98 39.02 -24.86
N LYS A 2 14.25 39.33 -23.78
CA LYS A 2 14.63 39.04 -22.38
C LYS A 2 13.39 38.69 -21.56
N LYS A 3 12.71 37.58 -21.85
CA LYS A 3 11.58 37.05 -21.05
C LYS A 3 11.47 35.52 -21.10
N LEU A 4 12.60 34.81 -21.04
CA LEU A 4 12.61 33.34 -20.95
C LEU A 4 13.33 32.79 -19.71
N HIS A 5 14.07 33.61 -18.97
CA HIS A 5 14.76 33.19 -17.75
C HIS A 5 13.84 33.06 -16.52
N GLY A 6 12.83 33.94 -16.38
CA GLY A 6 11.96 33.93 -15.19
C GLY A 6 11.02 32.72 -15.08
N VAL A 7 10.54 32.19 -16.22
CA VAL A 7 9.63 31.03 -16.25
C VAL A 7 10.39 29.75 -15.90
N SER A 8 11.62 29.60 -16.42
CA SER A 8 12.47 28.44 -16.12
C SER A 8 12.87 28.39 -14.65
N VAL A 9 13.25 29.53 -14.05
CA VAL A 9 13.59 29.61 -12.61
C VAL A 9 12.39 29.30 -11.72
N CYS A 10 11.19 29.74 -12.09
CA CYS A 10 9.96 29.47 -11.33
C CYS A 10 9.54 27.98 -11.40
N LEU A 11 9.68 27.35 -12.57
CA LEU A 11 9.43 25.91 -12.74
C LEU A 11 10.44 25.08 -11.95
N LEU A 12 11.72 25.47 -11.95
CA LEU A 12 12.74 24.79 -11.14
C LEU A 12 12.47 24.95 -9.63
N TYR A 13 12.02 26.12 -9.18
CA TYR A 13 11.62 26.34 -7.79
C TYR A 13 10.37 25.54 -7.38
N LEU A 14 9.37 25.45 -8.28
CA LEU A 14 8.19 24.63 -8.06
C LEU A 14 8.55 23.14 -8.04
N GLN A 15 9.45 22.70 -8.91
CA GLN A 15 9.93 21.33 -8.95
C GLN A 15 10.69 20.99 -7.67
N THR A 16 11.62 21.83 -7.21
CA THR A 16 12.34 21.61 -5.95
C THR A 16 11.42 21.69 -4.72
N TYR A 17 10.40 22.56 -4.72
CA TYR A 17 9.39 22.62 -3.67
C TYR A 17 8.52 21.35 -3.66
N LEU A 18 8.11 20.84 -4.82
CA LEU A 18 7.41 19.56 -4.94
C LEU A 18 8.29 18.38 -4.46
N TYR A 19 9.59 18.40 -4.74
CA TYR A 19 10.55 17.42 -4.22
C TYR A 19 10.77 17.53 -2.70
N LEU A 20 10.78 18.74 -2.13
CA LEU A 20 10.88 18.94 -0.67
C LEU A 20 9.62 18.50 0.08
N VAL A 21 8.45 18.49 -0.57
CA VAL A 21 7.15 18.15 0.05
C VAL A 21 6.86 16.64 0.01
N SER A 22 7.61 15.85 -0.77
CA SER A 22 7.44 14.41 -0.87
C SER A 22 8.11 13.70 0.30
N GLY A 23 7.34 13.45 1.37
CA GLY A 23 7.75 12.53 2.44
C GLY A 23 8.12 11.13 1.94
N GLU A 24 8.83 10.36 2.77
CA GLU A 24 9.19 8.97 2.47
C GLU A 24 7.93 8.14 2.15
N SER A 25 8.03 7.26 1.14
CA SER A 25 6.91 6.43 0.70
C SER A 25 7.16 4.96 1.02
N PHE A 26 6.15 4.30 1.58
CA PHE A 26 6.18 2.89 1.94
C PHE A 26 5.13 2.11 1.18
N ILE A 27 5.50 0.92 0.70
CA ILE A 27 4.64 0.03 -0.07
C ILE A 27 4.44 -1.29 0.67
N TYR A 28 3.18 -1.70 0.81
CA TYR A 28 2.81 -2.91 1.54
C TYR A 28 1.67 -3.67 0.86
N GLN A 29 1.54 -4.95 1.23
CA GLN A 29 0.39 -5.76 0.86
C GLN A 29 -0.72 -5.64 1.91
N ALA A 30 -1.98 -5.57 1.46
CA ALA A 30 -3.13 -5.66 2.34
C ALA A 30 -3.09 -6.95 3.16
N GLY A 31 -3.35 -6.84 4.46
CA GLY A 31 -3.24 -7.93 5.44
C GLY A 31 -1.90 -8.00 6.16
N GLU A 32 -0.82 -7.43 5.62
CA GLU A 32 0.47 -7.33 6.32
C GLU A 32 0.42 -6.28 7.44
N PRO A 33 1.26 -6.42 8.49
CA PRO A 33 1.51 -5.32 9.42
C PRO A 33 2.43 -4.28 8.78
N ALA A 34 2.29 -3.03 9.18
CA ALA A 34 3.20 -1.94 8.80
C ALA A 34 3.64 -1.12 10.01
N THR A 35 4.81 -0.50 9.90
CA THR A 35 5.33 0.44 10.89
C THR A 35 5.82 1.69 10.19
N LEU A 36 5.18 2.82 10.49
CA LEU A 36 5.50 4.11 9.92
C LEU A 36 6.39 4.90 10.89
N PRO A 37 7.54 5.41 10.43
CA PRO A 37 8.44 6.15 11.30
C PRO A 37 7.85 7.53 11.63
N CYS A 38 7.87 7.90 12.92
CA CYS A 38 7.42 9.24 13.32
C CYS A 38 8.48 10.30 13.00
N GLY A 39 9.77 10.00 13.13
CA GLY A 39 10.86 10.95 12.86
C GLY A 39 11.00 12.11 13.86
N VAL A 40 9.96 12.42 14.64
CA VAL A 40 9.97 13.48 15.67
C VAL A 40 10.70 13.01 16.92
N SER A 41 11.68 13.78 17.38
CA SER A 41 12.55 13.47 18.52
C SER A 41 12.48 14.57 19.59
N PRO A 42 12.60 14.26 20.89
CA PRO A 42 12.67 12.92 21.51
C PRO A 42 11.30 12.21 21.52
N PRO A 43 11.20 10.93 21.91
CA PRO A 43 9.91 10.26 22.14
C PRO A 43 9.03 10.98 23.18
N GLY A 44 7.70 10.83 23.10
CA GLY A 44 6.77 11.49 24.02
C GLY A 44 5.41 11.83 23.40
N ASP A 45 4.71 12.80 23.97
CA ASP A 45 3.37 13.22 23.50
C ASP A 45 3.42 13.69 22.04
N ILE A 46 2.68 13.01 21.16
CA ILE A 46 2.57 13.27 19.73
C ILE A 46 1.13 13.08 19.26
N GLU A 47 0.85 13.56 18.05
CA GLU A 47 -0.38 13.30 17.34
C GLU A 47 -0.05 12.69 15.97
N TRP A 48 -0.75 11.60 15.64
CA TRP A 48 -0.76 11.05 14.28
C TRP A 48 -2.03 11.49 13.57
N LYS A 49 -1.89 11.91 12.32
CA LYS A 49 -2.97 12.22 11.40
C LYS A 49 -2.90 11.33 10.16
N LYS A 50 -4.05 10.94 9.62
CA LYS A 50 -4.19 10.33 8.30
C LYS A 50 -4.96 11.30 7.41
N ASP A 51 -4.36 11.69 6.29
CA ASP A 51 -4.96 12.58 5.30
C ASP A 51 -5.47 13.91 5.91
N GLY A 52 -4.77 14.40 6.94
CA GLY A 52 -5.11 15.61 7.70
C GLY A 52 -6.09 15.40 8.85
N GLU A 53 -6.78 14.26 8.90
CA GLU A 53 -7.70 13.90 9.99
C GLU A 53 -6.95 13.25 11.15
N ARG A 54 -7.36 13.56 12.37
CA ARG A 54 -6.72 13.03 13.57
C ARG A 54 -6.98 11.53 13.70
N LEU A 55 -5.91 10.75 13.66
CA LEU A 55 -5.94 9.31 13.88
C LEU A 55 -5.87 9.00 15.37
N LEU A 56 -4.81 9.47 16.05
CA LEU A 56 -4.60 9.26 17.47
C LEU A 56 -3.69 10.32 18.08
N LYS A 57 -3.70 10.41 19.42
CA LYS A 57 -2.84 11.29 20.20
C LYS A 57 -2.35 10.56 21.44
N THR A 58 -1.06 10.66 21.75
CA THR A 58 -0.44 10.10 22.96
C THR A 58 -0.32 11.18 24.04
N GLY A 59 -0.44 10.81 25.33
CA GLY A 59 -0.30 11.73 26.46
C GLY A 59 -0.84 11.21 27.80
N LYS A 60 -0.63 11.99 28.88
CA LYS A 60 -0.98 11.63 30.28
C LYS A 60 -2.48 11.40 30.55
N SER A 61 -3.34 11.90 29.68
CA SER A 61 -4.75 11.47 29.64
C SER A 61 -4.85 10.38 28.59
N LYS A 62 -5.24 9.17 29.02
CA LYS A 62 -5.49 7.96 28.21
C LYS A 62 -5.72 8.29 26.74
N SER A 63 -5.01 7.63 25.84
CA SER A 63 -5.15 7.69 24.38
C SER A 63 -6.60 7.86 23.90
N PHE A 64 -7.09 9.11 23.83
CA PHE A 64 -8.40 9.41 23.28
C PHE A 64 -8.24 9.56 21.77
N GLY A 65 -8.20 8.42 21.06
CA GLY A 65 -8.45 8.40 19.63
C GLY A 65 -9.91 8.83 19.37
N ILE A 66 -10.13 9.83 18.52
CA ILE A 66 -11.45 10.07 17.89
C ILE A 66 -11.10 10.53 16.47
N ALA A 67 -11.36 9.72 15.42
CA ALA A 67 -12.65 9.72 14.73
C ALA A 67 -13.09 8.38 14.08
N MET A 68 -12.71 7.22 14.61
CA MET A 68 -13.15 5.92 14.06
C MET A 68 -14.45 5.47 14.72
N LYS A 69 -15.51 5.17 13.95
CA LYS A 69 -16.80 4.69 14.50
C LYS A 69 -16.73 3.26 15.06
N ASP A 70 -15.77 2.47 14.58
CA ASP A 70 -15.61 1.06 14.96
C ASP A 70 -14.43 0.84 15.91
N LYS A 71 -14.71 0.24 17.07
CA LYS A 71 -13.68 -0.10 18.08
C LYS A 71 -12.70 -1.17 17.58
N ALA A 72 -13.13 -2.09 16.72
CA ALA A 72 -12.24 -3.11 16.16
C ALA A 72 -11.21 -2.50 15.20
N GLU A 73 -11.61 -1.46 14.46
CA GLU A 73 -10.72 -0.72 13.57
C GLU A 73 -9.66 0.07 14.35
N GLN A 74 -10.04 0.66 15.50
CA GLN A 74 -9.13 1.37 16.39
C GLN A 74 -8.03 0.48 16.97
N GLN A 75 -8.34 -0.79 17.29
CA GLN A 75 -7.39 -1.71 17.90
C GLN A 75 -6.24 -2.13 16.98
N ARG A 76 -6.32 -1.83 15.67
CA ARG A 76 -5.24 -2.13 14.72
C ARG A 76 -4.08 -1.14 14.82
N PHE A 77 -4.29 0.04 15.39
CA PHE A 77 -3.30 1.11 15.46
C PHE A 77 -2.67 1.18 16.85
N SER A 78 -1.34 1.23 16.91
CA SER A 78 -0.60 1.43 18.16
C SER A 78 0.61 2.32 17.94
N VAL A 79 1.06 2.99 19.00
CA VAL A 79 2.26 3.86 18.96
C VAL A 79 3.30 3.32 19.92
N SER A 80 4.54 3.22 19.43
CA SER A 80 5.69 2.87 20.26
C SER A 80 6.03 4.02 21.21
N GLU A 81 6.06 3.74 22.52
CA GLU A 81 6.46 4.74 23.54
C GLU A 81 7.92 5.20 23.40
N ASN A 82 8.78 4.35 22.82
CA ASN A 82 10.22 4.61 22.69
C ASN A 82 10.61 5.32 21.39
N THR A 83 9.74 5.32 20.37
CA THR A 83 10.09 5.86 19.04
C THR A 83 9.00 6.70 18.42
N ASN A 84 7.81 6.75 19.03
CA ASN A 84 6.60 7.36 18.47
C ASN A 84 6.11 6.75 17.15
N ASN A 85 6.74 5.69 16.65
CA ASN A 85 6.35 5.05 15.39
C ASN A 85 4.93 4.49 15.49
N LEU A 86 4.18 4.63 14.40
CA LEU A 86 2.83 4.10 14.27
C LEU A 86 2.89 2.69 13.70
N THR A 87 2.38 1.72 14.43
CA THR A 87 2.17 0.35 13.95
C THR A 87 0.72 0.15 13.57
N ILE A 88 0.50 -0.46 12.41
CA ILE A 88 -0.81 -0.92 11.92
C ILE A 88 -0.71 -2.44 11.85
N SER A 89 -1.41 -3.16 12.74
CA SER A 89 -1.23 -4.61 12.90
C SER A 89 -1.76 -5.44 11.73
N LYS A 90 -2.73 -4.90 10.99
CA LYS A 90 -3.30 -5.51 9.79
C LYS A 90 -3.76 -4.42 8.83
N LEU A 91 -3.09 -4.28 7.69
CA LEU A 91 -3.44 -3.28 6.70
C LEU A 91 -4.71 -3.63 5.92
N PHE A 92 -5.54 -2.62 5.66
CA PHE A 92 -6.58 -2.66 4.63
C PHE A 92 -6.17 -1.78 3.44
N PHE A 93 -6.73 -2.06 2.26
CA PHE A 93 -6.45 -1.25 1.06
C PHE A 93 -6.76 0.24 1.28
N SER A 94 -7.80 0.55 2.05
CA SER A 94 -8.23 1.90 2.45
C SER A 94 -7.29 2.60 3.44
N ASP A 95 -6.36 1.88 4.07
CA ASP A 95 -5.35 2.49 4.94
C ASP A 95 -4.30 3.28 4.13
N SER A 96 -4.28 3.16 2.79
CA SER A 96 -3.46 4.03 1.95
C SER A 96 -3.75 5.51 2.21
N GLY A 97 -2.71 6.33 2.28
CA GLY A 97 -2.85 7.75 2.59
C GLY A 97 -1.58 8.40 3.11
N LYS A 98 -1.66 9.70 3.36
CA LYS A 98 -0.59 10.49 3.97
C LYS A 98 -0.70 10.42 5.48
N TYR A 99 0.37 10.01 6.13
CA TYR A 99 0.45 9.92 7.58
C TYR A 99 1.40 10.97 8.11
N THR A 100 0.93 11.80 9.03
CA THR A 100 1.72 12.87 9.62
C THR A 100 1.86 12.64 11.12
N CYS A 101 3.08 12.47 11.59
CA CYS A 101 3.41 12.54 13.01
C CYS A 101 3.76 13.99 13.36
N GLN A 102 3.15 14.55 14.39
CA GLN A 102 3.41 15.94 14.77
C GLN A 102 3.49 16.15 16.28
N ARG A 103 4.38 17.06 16.68
CA ARG A 103 4.47 17.66 18.00
C ARG A 103 4.70 19.16 17.86
N ASN A 104 3.74 19.96 18.32
CA ASN A 104 3.79 21.41 18.19
C ASN A 104 4.05 21.82 16.72
N ALA A 105 5.16 22.50 16.44
CA ALA A 105 5.56 22.91 15.09
C ALA A 105 6.43 21.88 14.34
N GLU A 106 6.88 20.81 15.01
CA GLU A 106 7.67 19.75 14.40
C GLU A 106 6.75 18.67 13.83
N SER A 107 6.97 18.29 12.57
CA SER A 107 6.18 17.25 11.93
C SER A 107 6.97 16.50 10.88
N GLN A 108 6.69 15.20 10.75
CA GLN A 108 7.15 14.35 9.67
C GLN A 108 5.93 13.78 8.96
N THR A 109 5.94 13.82 7.62
CA THR A 109 4.91 13.17 6.81
C THR A 109 5.52 12.03 6.02
N VAL A 110 4.81 10.90 5.96
CA VAL A 110 5.14 9.74 5.14
C VAL A 110 3.92 9.33 4.31
N GLN A 111 4.14 8.72 3.16
CA GLN A 111 3.08 8.18 2.31
C GLN A 111 3.01 6.66 2.48
N LEU A 112 1.83 6.15 2.83
CA LEU A 112 1.56 4.70 2.84
C LEU A 112 0.79 4.32 1.56
N LEU A 113 1.28 3.32 0.84
CA LEU A 113 0.65 2.73 -0.33
C LEU A 113 0.36 1.25 -0.03
N VAL A 114 -0.91 0.91 0.11
CA VAL A 114 -1.36 -0.47 0.30
C VAL A 114 -1.87 -1.02 -1.02
N LEU A 115 -1.31 -2.14 -1.46
CA LEU A 115 -1.70 -2.85 -2.66
C LEU A 115 -2.47 -4.12 -2.28
N GLN A 116 -3.39 -4.55 -3.15
CA GLN A 116 -4.18 -5.75 -2.93
C GLN A 116 -4.33 -6.52 -4.23
N VAL A 117 -4.19 -7.84 -4.18
CA VAL A 117 -4.58 -8.70 -5.31
C VAL A 117 -5.95 -9.30 -5.03
N GLU A 118 -6.87 -9.11 -5.96
CA GLU A 118 -8.19 -9.74 -5.96
C GLU A 118 -8.20 -10.87 -6.99
N ALA A 119 -8.82 -11.99 -6.63
CA ALA A 119 -9.04 -13.12 -7.53
C ALA A 119 -10.54 -13.37 -7.70
N VAL A 120 -10.99 -13.48 -8.95
CA VAL A 120 -12.39 -13.79 -9.30
C VAL A 120 -12.41 -15.09 -10.11
N PRO A 121 -13.25 -16.08 -9.75
CA PRO A 121 -14.18 -16.08 -8.61
C PRO A 121 -13.47 -16.23 -7.26
N SER A 122 -12.32 -16.93 -7.21
CA SER A 122 -11.48 -17.04 -6.01
C SER A 122 -10.07 -17.56 -6.37
N MET A 123 -9.22 -17.76 -5.37
CA MET A 123 -7.90 -18.42 -5.53
C MET A 123 -8.00 -19.96 -5.66
N THR A 124 -9.19 -20.52 -5.40
CA THR A 124 -9.50 -21.95 -5.55
C THR A 124 -10.56 -22.11 -6.63
N LEU A 125 -10.22 -22.86 -7.66
CA LEU A 125 -11.00 -22.97 -8.88
C LEU A 125 -11.33 -24.42 -9.18
N LEU A 126 -12.42 -24.63 -9.89
CA LEU A 126 -12.66 -25.85 -10.64
C LEU A 126 -12.07 -25.70 -12.05
N ALA A 127 -11.60 -26.81 -12.62
CA ALA A 127 -11.22 -26.85 -14.02
C ALA A 127 -12.39 -26.37 -14.88
N SER A 128 -12.08 -25.64 -15.95
CA SER A 128 -13.00 -24.91 -16.84
C SER A 128 -13.58 -23.58 -16.33
N GLU A 129 -13.32 -23.19 -15.08
CA GLU A 129 -13.64 -21.83 -14.63
C GLU A 129 -12.74 -20.78 -15.30
N ASN A 130 -13.17 -19.52 -15.26
CA ASN A 130 -12.35 -18.40 -15.68
C ASN A 130 -11.71 -17.74 -14.45
N LEU A 131 -10.43 -17.44 -14.53
CA LEU A 131 -9.68 -16.73 -13.51
C LEU A 131 -9.36 -15.31 -13.97
N ILE A 132 -9.68 -14.34 -13.12
CA ILE A 132 -9.20 -12.96 -13.24
C ILE A 132 -8.45 -12.61 -11.97
N LEU A 133 -7.16 -12.32 -12.10
CA LEU A 133 -6.34 -11.70 -11.05
C LEU A 133 -6.21 -10.21 -11.34
N THR A 134 -6.55 -9.38 -10.37
CA THR A 134 -6.49 -7.92 -10.49
C THR A 134 -5.65 -7.35 -9.35
N LEU A 135 -4.60 -6.60 -9.71
CA LEU A 135 -3.89 -5.76 -8.77
C LEU A 135 -4.68 -4.45 -8.56
N LYS A 136 -5.12 -4.20 -7.33
CA LYS A 136 -5.61 -2.91 -6.86
C LYS A 136 -4.45 -2.09 -6.31
N TYR A 137 -4.43 -0.83 -6.69
CA TYR A 137 -3.46 0.17 -6.23
C TYR A 137 -4.16 1.51 -5.99
N PRO A 138 -3.64 2.37 -5.09
CA PRO A 138 -4.27 3.65 -4.77
C PRO A 138 -4.42 4.56 -5.99
N PRO A 139 -5.51 5.34 -6.09
CA PRO A 139 -5.70 6.34 -7.14
C PRO A 139 -4.54 7.33 -7.21
N GLY A 140 -4.27 7.86 -8.42
CA GLY A 140 -3.17 8.80 -8.65
C GLY A 140 -1.79 8.14 -8.76
N THR A 141 -1.73 6.80 -8.68
CA THR A 141 -0.51 6.02 -8.98
C THR A 141 -0.65 5.30 -10.32
N SER A 142 0.47 4.93 -10.94
CA SER A 142 0.51 4.20 -12.21
C SER A 142 1.65 3.18 -12.22
N PRO A 143 1.52 2.07 -11.48
CA PRO A 143 2.56 1.06 -11.41
C PRO A 143 2.84 0.38 -12.75
N LYS A 144 4.10 -0.02 -12.96
CA LYS A 144 4.42 -1.10 -13.90
C LYS A 144 4.20 -2.43 -13.19
N VAL A 145 3.46 -3.31 -13.85
CA VAL A 145 3.02 -4.59 -13.26
C VAL A 145 3.40 -5.71 -14.20
N SER A 146 4.01 -6.77 -13.66
CA SER A 146 4.34 -7.99 -14.39
C SER A 146 3.91 -9.22 -13.60
N TRP A 147 3.22 -10.14 -14.26
CA TRP A 147 2.75 -11.39 -13.69
C TRP A 147 3.66 -12.55 -14.11
N TRP A 148 3.91 -13.44 -13.17
CA TRP A 148 4.78 -14.58 -13.32
C TRP A 148 4.08 -15.83 -12.82
N LYS A 149 4.30 -16.95 -13.52
CA LYS A 149 3.97 -18.29 -13.03
C LYS A 149 5.26 -19.07 -12.95
N SER A 150 5.57 -19.57 -11.75
CA SER A 150 6.89 -20.16 -11.46
C SER A 150 8.04 -19.16 -11.73
N ARG A 151 8.71 -19.25 -12.89
CA ARG A 151 9.83 -18.37 -13.29
C ARG A 151 9.64 -17.73 -14.67
N GLU A 152 8.49 -17.93 -15.27
CA GLU A 152 8.17 -17.38 -16.58
C GLU A 152 7.24 -16.19 -16.42
N LYS A 153 7.57 -15.11 -17.13
CA LYS A 153 6.71 -13.93 -17.19
C LYS A 153 5.58 -14.21 -18.16
N ILE A 154 4.34 -14.13 -17.68
CA ILE A 154 3.16 -14.54 -18.44
C ILE A 154 2.29 -13.36 -18.89
N ALA A 155 2.37 -12.21 -18.24
CA ALA A 155 1.61 -11.02 -18.62
C ALA A 155 2.21 -9.72 -18.05
N ASP A 156 1.80 -8.61 -18.65
CA ASP A 156 2.00 -7.25 -18.13
C ASP A 156 0.66 -6.57 -17.88
N GLY A 157 0.68 -5.54 -17.04
CA GLY A 157 -0.49 -4.74 -16.70
C GLY A 157 -1.20 -5.24 -15.45
N PRO A 158 -2.21 -4.50 -14.97
CA PRO A 158 -2.79 -4.71 -13.64
C PRO A 158 -3.72 -5.94 -13.58
N ASN A 159 -4.08 -6.53 -14.71
CA ASN A 159 -4.98 -7.67 -14.78
C ASN A 159 -4.32 -8.84 -15.51
N LEU A 160 -4.40 -10.02 -14.93
CA LEU A 160 -4.12 -11.28 -15.59
C LEU A 160 -5.44 -12.04 -15.73
N LYS A 161 -5.80 -12.40 -16.97
CA LYS A 161 -6.99 -13.19 -17.28
C LYS A 161 -6.59 -14.53 -17.85
N LYS A 162 -7.23 -15.59 -17.38
CA LYS A 162 -7.07 -16.94 -17.90
C LYS A 162 -8.45 -17.59 -17.96
N ASP A 163 -8.94 -17.77 -19.17
CA ASP A 163 -10.20 -18.47 -19.40
C ASP A 163 -9.98 -19.99 -19.41
N ASN A 164 -11.01 -20.74 -19.03
CA ASN A 164 -11.02 -22.21 -19.04
C ASN A 164 -9.78 -22.82 -18.36
N VAL A 165 -9.55 -22.47 -17.08
CA VAL A 165 -8.38 -22.92 -16.32
C VAL A 165 -8.28 -24.44 -16.29
N GLN A 166 -7.06 -24.95 -16.40
CA GLN A 166 -6.76 -26.38 -16.37
C GLN A 166 -6.00 -26.75 -15.09
N ILE A 167 -5.90 -28.05 -14.78
CA ILE A 167 -5.15 -28.53 -13.59
C ILE A 167 -3.69 -28.07 -13.63
N GLU A 168 -3.10 -27.98 -14.83
CA GLU A 168 -1.74 -27.46 -15.06
C GLU A 168 -1.61 -25.95 -14.76
N ASP A 169 -2.71 -25.20 -14.69
CA ASP A 169 -2.72 -23.79 -14.27
C ASP A 169 -2.54 -23.60 -12.77
N ARG A 170 -2.69 -24.68 -11.99
CA ARG A 170 -2.35 -24.70 -10.56
C ARG A 170 -0.90 -24.28 -10.33
N GLY A 171 -0.65 -23.52 -9.26
CA GLY A 171 0.70 -23.34 -8.75
C GLY A 171 0.97 -21.99 -8.11
N ALA A 172 2.26 -21.69 -8.00
CA ALA A 172 2.76 -20.42 -7.47
C ALA A 172 2.77 -19.37 -8.58
N TYR A 173 2.08 -18.26 -8.29
CA TYR A 173 2.08 -17.06 -9.09
C TYR A 173 2.78 -15.96 -8.31
N LYS A 174 3.41 -15.05 -9.04
CA LYS A 174 4.01 -13.85 -8.47
C LYS A 174 3.58 -12.65 -9.29
N VAL A 175 3.20 -11.57 -8.63
CA VAL A 175 3.07 -10.26 -9.28
C VAL A 175 4.15 -9.34 -8.76
N GLN A 176 4.89 -8.74 -9.69
CA GLN A 176 5.92 -7.75 -9.40
C GLN A 176 5.37 -6.37 -9.74
N VAL A 177 5.51 -5.45 -8.82
CA VAL A 177 4.97 -4.10 -8.92
C VAL A 177 6.10 -3.10 -8.74
N ASP A 178 6.25 -2.20 -9.71
CA ASP A 178 7.19 -1.09 -9.67
C ASP A 178 6.39 0.23 -9.70
N MET A 179 6.37 0.92 -8.57
CA MET A 179 5.67 2.20 -8.40
C MET A 179 6.53 3.39 -8.86
N GLY A 180 7.72 3.15 -9.40
CA GLY A 180 8.72 4.17 -9.71
C GLY A 180 9.59 4.55 -8.52
N ASN A 181 10.63 5.35 -8.77
CA ASN A 181 11.54 5.87 -7.75
C ASN A 181 12.17 4.80 -6.83
N GLY A 182 12.37 3.58 -7.35
CA GLY A 182 12.92 2.46 -6.60
C GLY A 182 11.92 1.74 -5.68
N LEU A 183 10.67 2.19 -5.60
CA LEU A 183 9.64 1.58 -4.77
C LEU A 183 9.03 0.37 -5.50
N LYS A 184 9.49 -0.83 -5.11
CA LYS A 184 9.07 -2.10 -5.71
C LYS A 184 8.53 -3.06 -4.64
N LYS A 185 7.57 -3.90 -5.02
CA LYS A 185 7.01 -4.95 -4.16
C LYS A 185 6.61 -6.16 -5.01
N ASP A 186 6.91 -7.33 -4.48
CA ASP A 186 6.46 -8.61 -5.02
C ASP A 186 5.35 -9.18 -4.13
N PHE A 187 4.37 -9.82 -4.76
CA PHE A 187 3.29 -10.53 -4.08
C PHE A 187 3.28 -11.97 -4.54
N ASP A 188 3.39 -12.90 -3.59
CA ASP A 188 3.28 -14.32 -3.86
C ASP A 188 1.84 -14.80 -3.68
N LEU A 189 1.34 -15.53 -4.67
CA LEU A 189 -0.02 -16.04 -4.74
C LEU A 189 0.02 -17.54 -5.01
N ARG A 190 -0.99 -18.26 -4.54
CA ARG A 190 -1.13 -19.69 -4.78
C ARG A 190 -2.51 -19.98 -5.35
N ILE A 191 -2.54 -20.40 -6.61
CA ILE A 191 -3.76 -20.79 -7.30
C ILE A 191 -3.92 -22.30 -7.18
N GLU A 192 -5.07 -22.72 -6.68
CA GLU A 192 -5.46 -24.12 -6.59
C GLU A 192 -6.54 -24.40 -7.64
N VAL A 193 -6.34 -25.45 -8.45
CA VAL A 193 -7.31 -25.88 -9.47
C VAL A 193 -7.63 -27.35 -9.24
N SER A 194 -8.91 -27.67 -9.10
CA SER A 194 -9.40 -29.04 -8.90
C SER A 194 -10.15 -29.54 -10.14
N GLY A 195 -9.92 -30.80 -10.53
CA GLY A 195 -10.68 -31.44 -11.60
C GLY A 195 -12.02 -32.00 -11.08
N ASN A 196 -13.05 -32.01 -11.93
CA ASN A 196 -14.20 -32.88 -11.69
C ASN A 196 -13.75 -34.33 -11.91
N VAL A 197 -13.63 -35.11 -10.84
CA VAL A 197 -13.55 -36.56 -10.94
C VAL A 197 -14.96 -37.07 -11.23
N SER A 198 -15.43 -36.93 -12.47
CA SER A 198 -16.48 -37.81 -12.95
C SER A 198 -15.88 -39.21 -13.01
N ARG A 199 -16.16 -40.01 -11.98
CA ARG A 199 -15.90 -41.46 -11.97
C ARG A 199 -16.43 -42.04 -13.28
N LEU A 200 -15.54 -42.55 -14.11
CA LEU A 200 -15.84 -43.53 -15.16
C LEU A 200 -15.43 -44.90 -14.65
#